data_AF-A0A1C5G6Y8-F1
#
_entry.id   AF-A0A1C5G6Y8-F1
#
_cell.length_a   1.000
_cell.length_b   1.000
_cell.length_c   1.000
_cell.angle_alpha   90.00
_cell.angle_beta   90.00
_cell.angle_gamma   90.00
#
_symmetry.space_group_name_H-M   'P 1'
#
loop_
_entity.id
_entity.type
_entity.pdbx_description
1 polymer ?
#
loop_
_entity_poly.entity_id
_entity_poly.type
_entity_poly.pdbx_seq_one_letter_code
_entity_poly.pdbx_strand_id
1 'polypeptide(L)'
;MGKFRARATTEAIIGGVTGSIRNPDTLLLGRFDRRGRLRYTGRTHPLTTHQRGELTRLLSPSRPTERGVVTHPWREPLPAAWSGQFDRPEPLPYVQVEPTVVAEIEVGTGYEDHRWRHRVRYVRPRPDLSVYDVPLIFNEAEDPSPTTRASPD
;
A
#
# COMPACT_ATOMS: atom_id res chain seq x y z
N MET A 1 35.75 -4.31 -6.90
CA MET A 1 35.18 -3.00 -6.54
C MET A 1 33.66 -3.14 -6.52
N GLY A 2 33.06 -3.31 -5.33
CA GLY A 2 31.63 -3.60 -5.21
C GLY A 2 30.77 -2.41 -5.66
N LYS A 3 29.78 -2.66 -6.52
CA LYS A 3 28.79 -1.65 -6.92
C LYS A 3 27.92 -1.34 -5.70
N PHE A 4 28.26 -0.31 -4.94
CA PHE A 4 27.40 0.23 -3.89
C PHE A 4 26.13 0.76 -4.57
N ARG A 5 25.04 0.00 -4.48
CA ARG A 5 23.70 0.52 -4.78
C ARG A 5 23.27 1.28 -3.54
N ALA A 6 23.26 2.61 -3.60
CA ALA A 6 22.63 3.43 -2.58
C ALA A 6 21.16 2.99 -2.48
N ARG A 7 20.79 2.45 -1.32
CA ARG A 7 19.40 2.09 -1.01
C ARG A 7 18.67 3.39 -0.72
N ALA A 8 17.73 3.76 -1.57
CA ALA A 8 16.90 4.94 -1.32
C ALA A 8 15.80 4.54 -0.34
N THR A 9 15.59 5.36 0.70
CA THR A 9 14.41 5.26 1.55
C THR A 9 13.39 6.34 1.18
N THR A 10 12.13 6.07 1.49
CA THR A 10 11.03 7.00 1.27
C THR A 10 9.84 6.63 2.15
N GLU A 11 8.84 7.49 2.24
CA GLU A 11 7.69 7.34 3.13
C GLU A 11 6.45 6.80 2.40
N ALA A 12 5.64 6.01 3.09
CA ALA A 12 4.36 5.53 2.58
C ALA A 12 3.34 5.38 3.71
N ILE A 13 2.05 5.47 3.37
CA ILE A 13 0.94 5.33 4.31
C ILE A 13 0.53 3.86 4.34
N ILE A 14 0.32 3.30 5.54
CA ILE A 14 -0.21 1.95 5.69
C ILE A 14 -1.73 2.00 5.55
N GLY A 15 -2.27 1.34 4.51
CA GLY A 15 -3.73 1.22 4.32
C GLY A 15 -4.28 -0.19 4.54
N GLY A 16 -3.41 -1.21 4.61
CA GLY A 16 -3.88 -2.56 4.90
C GLY A 16 -2.78 -3.48 5.38
N VAL A 17 -3.18 -4.64 5.89
CA VAL A 17 -2.25 -5.72 6.26
C VAL A 17 -2.75 -7.06 5.77
N THR A 18 -1.85 -7.96 5.39
CA THR A 18 -2.19 -9.39 5.27
C THR A 18 -2.03 -10.08 6.62
N GLY A 19 -2.68 -11.24 6.80
CA GLY A 19 -2.75 -11.91 8.09
C GLY A 19 -3.80 -11.24 8.97
N SER A 20 -3.43 -10.77 10.16
CA SER A 20 -4.35 -10.05 11.04
C SER A 20 -3.76 -8.74 11.54
N ILE A 21 -4.58 -7.78 11.94
CA ILE A 21 -4.09 -6.52 12.52
C ILE A 21 -3.27 -6.72 13.81
N ARG A 22 -3.53 -7.82 14.55
CA ARG A 22 -2.80 -8.16 15.78
C ARG A 22 -1.49 -8.90 15.52
N ASN A 23 -1.34 -9.47 14.33
CA ASN A 23 -0.15 -10.20 13.88
C ASN A 23 0.00 -10.03 12.36
N PRO A 24 0.43 -8.84 11.90
CA PRO A 24 0.47 -8.52 10.48
C PRO A 24 1.60 -9.28 9.78
N ASP A 25 1.30 -9.92 8.65
CA ASP A 25 2.32 -10.63 7.87
C ASP A 25 3.06 -9.68 6.92
N THR A 26 2.33 -8.86 6.18
CA THR A 26 2.86 -7.84 5.27
C THR A 26 2.00 -6.58 5.35
N LEU A 27 2.59 -5.43 5.00
CA LEU A 27 1.88 -4.17 4.88
C LEU A 27 1.51 -3.89 3.43
N LEU A 28 0.29 -3.41 3.22
CA LEU A 28 -0.17 -2.79 1.99
C LEU A 28 -0.03 -1.28 2.12
N LEU A 29 0.68 -0.68 1.16
CA LEU A 29 1.17 0.68 1.23
C LEU A 29 0.50 1.55 0.17
N GLY A 30 0.30 2.81 0.52
CA GLY A 30 -0.25 3.82 -0.37
C GLY A 30 0.35 5.19 -0.22
N ARG A 31 -0.03 6.06 -1.16
CA ARG A 31 0.24 7.49 -1.15
C ARG A 31 -0.96 8.24 -1.68
N PHE A 32 -1.16 9.47 -1.23
CA PHE A 32 -2.22 10.31 -1.78
C PHE A 32 -1.88 10.75 -3.21
N ASP A 33 -2.87 10.71 -4.10
CA ASP A 33 -2.82 11.46 -5.35
C ASP A 33 -3.15 12.94 -5.10
N ARG A 34 -2.98 13.79 -6.12
CA ARG A 34 -3.32 15.23 -6.05
C ARG A 34 -4.80 15.50 -5.72
N ARG A 35 -5.68 14.50 -5.83
CA ARG A 35 -7.11 14.59 -5.50
C ARG A 35 -7.39 14.13 -4.06
N GLY A 36 -6.35 13.83 -3.27
CA GLY A 36 -6.48 13.35 -1.90
C GLY A 36 -6.94 11.89 -1.79
N ARG A 37 -6.89 11.11 -2.88
CA ARG A 37 -7.25 9.68 -2.81
C ARG A 37 -6.03 8.85 -2.51
N LEU A 38 -6.13 7.98 -1.50
CA LEU A 38 -5.06 7.05 -1.17
C LEU A 38 -4.98 5.97 -2.26
N ARG A 39 -3.92 6.01 -3.05
CA ARG A 39 -3.65 5.03 -4.12
C ARG A 39 -2.71 3.96 -3.62
N TYR A 40 -2.99 2.71 -4.00
CA TYR A 40 -2.13 1.59 -3.70
C TYR A 40 -0.79 1.75 -4.44
N THR A 41 0.31 1.61 -3.72
CA THR A 41 1.68 1.79 -4.24
C THR A 41 2.52 0.53 -4.12
N GLY A 42 2.20 -0.39 -3.23
CA GLY A 42 2.86 -1.69 -3.18
C GLY A 42 2.69 -2.43 -1.86
N ARG A 43 3.48 -3.48 -1.69
CA ARG A 43 3.45 -4.37 -0.53
C ARG A 43 4.84 -4.58 0.04
N THR A 44 4.96 -4.75 1.34
CA THR A 44 6.26 -5.06 1.96
C THR A 44 6.66 -6.52 1.80
N HIS A 45 7.93 -6.82 2.07
CA HIS A 45 8.34 -8.15 2.48
C HIS A 45 7.65 -8.55 3.80
N PRO A 46 7.64 -9.87 4.13
CA PRO A 46 7.13 -10.32 5.42
C PRO A 46 7.82 -9.60 6.58
N LEU A 47 7.02 -9.15 7.54
CA LEU A 47 7.49 -8.44 8.71
C LEU A 47 8.16 -9.41 9.69
N THR A 48 9.25 -8.94 10.31
CA THR A 48 9.90 -9.65 11.42
C THR A 48 9.04 -9.57 12.68
N THR A 49 9.21 -10.52 13.61
CA THR A 49 8.45 -10.54 14.89
C THR A 49 8.50 -9.22 15.65
N HIS A 50 9.66 -8.56 15.67
CA HIS A 50 9.82 -7.24 16.30
C HIS A 50 8.93 -6.19 15.63
N GLN A 51 9.01 -6.07 14.31
CA GLN A 51 8.22 -5.10 13.53
C GLN A 51 6.72 -5.33 13.70
N ARG A 52 6.28 -6.60 13.74
CA ARG A 52 4.88 -6.95 14.01
C ARG A 52 4.44 -6.41 15.37
N GLY A 53 5.24 -6.64 16.42
CA GLY A 53 4.95 -6.18 17.78
C GLY A 53 4.85 -4.66 17.89
N GLU A 54 5.68 -3.92 17.16
CA GLU A 54 5.59 -2.45 17.07
C GLU A 54 4.29 -2.00 16.39
N LEU A 55 3.97 -2.61 15.24
CA LEU A 55 2.83 -2.21 14.40
C LEU A 55 1.47 -2.53 15.05
N THR A 56 1.36 -3.62 15.81
CA THR A 56 0.11 -3.98 16.51
C THR A 56 -0.39 -2.88 17.45
N ARG A 57 0.50 -2.01 17.96
CA ARG A 57 0.13 -0.89 18.84
C ARG A 57 -0.26 0.38 18.08
N LEU A 58 0.07 0.47 16.80
CA LEU A 58 -0.10 1.66 15.98
C LEU A 58 -1.29 1.54 15.02
N LEU A 59 -1.63 0.31 14.62
CA LEU A 59 -2.67 0.07 13.62
C LEU A 59 -4.06 -0.03 14.27
N SER A 60 -5.01 0.69 13.67
CA SER A 60 -6.43 0.62 14.00
C SER A 60 -7.21 -0.02 12.85
N PRO A 61 -8.23 -0.87 13.13
CA PRO A 61 -9.06 -1.44 12.09
C PRO A 61 -9.86 -0.33 11.40
N SER A 62 -9.98 -0.39 10.07
CA SER A 62 -10.80 0.57 9.33
C SER A 62 -12.26 0.44 9.76
N ARG A 63 -12.81 1.50 10.36
CA ARG A 63 -14.22 1.53 10.75
C ARG A 63 -15.05 2.20 9.66
N PRO A 64 -16.17 1.60 9.22
CA PRO A 64 -17.14 2.33 8.42
C PRO A 64 -17.66 3.50 9.26
N THR A 65 -17.52 4.73 8.78
CA THR A 65 -18.20 5.85 9.43
C THR A 65 -19.69 5.72 9.16
N GLU A 66 -20.53 5.72 10.20
CA GLU A 66 -22.01 5.60 10.11
C GLU A 66 -22.67 6.66 9.20
N ARG A 67 -21.94 7.74 8.86
CA ARG A 67 -22.33 8.77 7.89
C ARG A 67 -21.86 8.51 6.44
N GLY A 68 -21.51 7.28 6.10
CA GLY A 68 -21.51 6.78 4.72
C GLY A 68 -20.46 7.32 3.74
N VAL A 69 -19.37 7.97 4.16
CA VAL A 69 -18.46 8.64 3.19
C VAL A 69 -16.98 8.23 3.26
N VAL A 70 -16.52 7.45 4.24
CA VAL A 70 -15.17 6.85 4.11
C VAL A 70 -15.23 5.34 4.23
N THR A 71 -15.75 4.72 3.18
CA THR A 71 -15.36 3.35 2.84
C THR A 71 -13.89 3.38 2.49
N HIS A 72 -13.11 2.48 3.08
CA HIS A 72 -11.70 2.34 2.77
C HIS A 72 -11.46 2.39 1.24
N PRO A 73 -10.50 3.20 0.75
CA PRO A 73 -10.40 3.55 -0.67
C PRO A 73 -9.98 2.37 -1.56
N TRP A 74 -9.41 1.31 -0.97
CA TRP A 74 -9.07 0.08 -1.68
C TRP A 74 -10.15 -0.98 -1.47
N ARG A 75 -10.46 -1.73 -2.53
CA ARG A 75 -11.40 -2.85 -2.51
C ARG A 75 -10.82 -4.02 -1.72
N GLU A 76 -11.68 -4.75 -1.00
CA GLU A 76 -11.36 -6.03 -0.34
C GLU A 76 -12.16 -7.16 -1.01
N PRO A 77 -11.51 -8.21 -1.57
CA PRO A 77 -10.06 -8.41 -1.67
C PRO A 77 -9.38 -7.43 -2.64
N LEU A 78 -8.08 -7.18 -2.44
CA LEU A 78 -7.29 -6.31 -3.31
C LEU A 78 -7.25 -6.91 -4.73
N PRO A 79 -7.61 -6.14 -5.78
CA PRO A 79 -7.61 -6.65 -7.14
C PRO A 79 -6.24 -7.20 -7.56
N ALA A 80 -6.20 -8.32 -8.27
CA ALA A 80 -4.96 -8.94 -8.75
C ALA A 80 -4.12 -7.99 -9.63
N ALA A 81 -4.80 -7.16 -10.44
CA ALA A 81 -4.17 -6.11 -11.22
C ALA A 81 -3.35 -5.14 -10.35
N TRP A 82 -3.75 -4.94 -9.09
CA TRP A 82 -3.08 -4.09 -8.10
C TRP A 82 -2.04 -4.85 -7.25
N SER A 83 -2.13 -6.17 -7.08
CA SER A 83 -1.11 -6.93 -6.33
C SER A 83 0.15 -7.25 -7.15
N GLY A 84 0.08 -7.17 -8.49
CA GLY A 84 1.23 -7.33 -9.38
C GLY A 84 1.66 -8.79 -9.57
N GLN A 85 0.77 -9.73 -9.21
CA GLN A 85 0.97 -11.16 -9.46
C GLN A 85 0.58 -11.46 -10.91
N PHE A 86 1.53 -11.36 -11.84
CA PHE A 86 1.29 -11.65 -13.26
C PHE A 86 1.23 -13.15 -13.55
N ASP A 87 1.91 -13.99 -12.75
CA ASP A 87 1.92 -15.45 -12.95
C ASP A 87 0.61 -16.13 -12.53
N ARG A 88 -0.06 -15.59 -11.50
CA ARG A 88 -1.39 -16.01 -11.04
C ARG A 88 -2.14 -14.80 -10.50
N PRO A 89 -2.98 -14.15 -11.31
CA PRO A 89 -3.74 -12.99 -10.88
C PRO A 89 -4.89 -13.45 -9.97
N GLU A 90 -4.61 -13.62 -8.68
CA GLU A 90 -5.62 -13.88 -7.66
C GLU A 90 -5.87 -12.61 -6.83
N PRO A 91 -7.14 -12.26 -6.53
CA PRO A 91 -7.43 -11.22 -5.56
C PRO A 91 -6.76 -11.54 -4.23
N LEU A 92 -6.12 -10.55 -3.61
CA LEU A 92 -5.39 -10.73 -2.36
C LEU A 92 -6.28 -10.31 -1.18
N PRO A 93 -6.73 -11.24 -0.33
CA PRO A 93 -7.45 -10.89 0.88
C PRO A 93 -6.54 -10.12 1.85
N TYR A 94 -7.07 -9.07 2.46
CA TYR A 94 -6.35 -8.28 3.46
C TYR A 94 -7.30 -7.64 4.48
N VAL A 95 -6.73 -7.19 5.60
CA VAL A 95 -7.44 -6.43 6.62
C VAL A 95 -7.20 -4.95 6.36
N GLN A 96 -8.27 -4.21 6.12
CA GLN A 96 -8.25 -2.76 6.00
C GLN A 96 -7.92 -2.10 7.34
N VAL A 97 -6.98 -1.17 7.32
CA VAL A 97 -6.62 -0.36 8.50
C VAL A 97 -6.93 1.10 8.25
N GLU A 98 -7.10 1.88 9.31
CA GLU A 98 -7.20 3.33 9.17
C GLU A 98 -5.86 3.87 8.62
N PRO A 99 -5.88 4.65 7.52
CA PRO A 99 -4.67 5.13 6.87
C PRO A 99 -4.10 6.35 7.60
N THR A 100 -3.64 6.13 8.84
CA THR A 100 -3.14 7.16 9.76
C THR A 100 -1.66 6.95 10.12
N VAL A 101 -1.09 5.79 9.78
CA VAL A 101 0.30 5.44 10.11
C VAL A 101 1.20 5.60 8.89
N VAL A 102 2.26 6.40 9.04
CA VAL A 102 3.33 6.54 8.04
C VAL A 102 4.46 5.57 8.37
N ALA A 103 4.98 4.91 7.34
CA ALA A 103 6.12 4.01 7.39
C ALA A 103 7.25 4.53 6.51
N GLU A 104 8.48 4.46 7.00
CA GLU A 104 9.67 4.56 6.19
C GLU A 104 9.94 3.19 5.53
N ILE A 105 10.18 3.19 4.23
CA ILE A 105 10.43 2.01 3.43
C ILE A 105 11.71 2.16 2.62
N GLU A 106 12.41 1.05 2.41
CA GLU A 106 13.53 0.95 1.49
C GLU A 106 13.01 0.52 0.11
N VAL A 107 13.28 1.34 -0.90
CA VAL A 107 12.87 1.07 -2.29
C VAL A 107 14.07 0.61 -3.10
N GLY A 108 13.90 -0.50 -3.83
CA GLY A 108 14.88 -0.93 -4.83
C GLY A 108 14.90 0.01 -6.04
N THR A 109 15.92 -0.11 -6.89
CA THR A 109 16.16 0.74 -8.07
C THR A 109 15.13 0.60 -9.21
N GLY A 110 13.95 0.01 -8.95
CA GLY A 110 12.89 -0.23 -9.94
C GLY A 110 11.62 0.55 -9.60
N TYR A 111 11.71 1.87 -9.57
CA TYR A 111 10.56 2.76 -9.48
C TYR A 111 10.06 3.03 -10.91
N GLU A 112 9.10 2.24 -11.37
CA GLU A 112 8.42 2.44 -12.66
C GLU A 112 6.92 2.62 -12.39
N ASP A 113 6.29 3.62 -13.02
CA ASP A 113 4.85 3.91 -12.97
C ASP A 113 4.26 4.17 -11.57
N HIS A 114 5.01 4.81 -10.67
CA HIS A 114 4.55 5.20 -9.32
C HIS A 114 4.10 4.05 -8.41
N ARG A 115 4.39 2.81 -8.80
CA ARG A 115 4.03 1.59 -8.09
C ARG A 115 5.26 0.70 -7.95
N TRP A 116 5.48 0.16 -6.75
CA TRP A 116 6.52 -0.81 -6.51
C TRP A 116 6.08 -2.16 -7.07
N ARG A 117 6.59 -2.49 -8.26
CA ARG A 117 6.41 -3.80 -8.91
C ARG A 117 6.97 -4.94 -8.06
N HIS A 118 7.97 -4.65 -7.23
CA HIS A 118 8.55 -5.58 -6.27
C HIS A 118 8.19 -5.22 -4.84
N ARG A 119 8.29 -6.22 -3.95
CA ARG A 119 8.13 -5.99 -2.52
C ARG A 119 9.19 -5.01 -2.02
N VAL A 120 8.78 -4.08 -1.17
CA VAL A 120 9.67 -3.11 -0.50
C VAL A 120 10.01 -3.58 0.91
N ARG A 121 11.11 -3.12 1.48
CA ARG A 121 11.45 -3.47 2.87
C ARG A 121 10.94 -2.39 3.80
N TYR A 122 10.18 -2.79 4.81
CA TYR A 122 9.81 -1.89 5.91
C TYR A 122 11.04 -1.57 6.76
N VAL A 123 11.26 -0.27 7.03
CA VAL A 123 12.36 0.20 7.88
C VAL A 123 11.84 0.43 9.29
N ARG A 124 10.93 1.39 9.48
CA ARG A 124 10.40 1.80 10.79
C ARG A 124 9.11 2.63 10.67
N PRO A 125 8.33 2.81 11.74
CA PRO A 125 7.21 3.74 11.71
C PRO A 125 7.72 5.17 11.85
N ARG A 126 6.97 6.13 11.33
CA ARG A 126 7.24 7.57 11.41
C ARG A 126 6.10 8.29 12.11
N PRO A 127 5.91 8.08 13.43
CA PRO A 127 4.86 8.76 14.20
C PRO A 127 5.08 10.27 14.30
N ASP A 128 6.29 10.73 13.95
CA ASP A 128 6.67 12.13 13.81
C ASP A 128 6.14 12.78 12.52
N LEU A 129 5.59 12.01 11.58
CA LEU A 129 5.06 12.51 10.31
C LEU A 129 3.54 12.40 10.22
N SER A 130 2.93 13.43 9.61
CA SER A 130 1.55 13.37 9.14
C SER A 130 1.46 12.59 7.83
N VAL A 131 0.32 11.96 7.59
CA VAL A 131 0.02 11.33 6.29
C VAL A 131 0.02 12.33 5.12
N TYR A 132 -0.12 13.63 5.43
CA TYR A 132 -0.04 14.71 4.45
C TYR A 132 1.40 15.14 4.14
N ASP A 133 2.38 14.73 4.94
CA ASP A 133 3.82 14.98 4.69
C ASP A 133 4.44 13.95 3.75
N VAL A 134 3.71 12.87 3.46
CA VAL A 134 4.15 11.79 2.56
C VAL A 134 4.14 12.29 1.11
N PRO A 135 5.20 12.02 0.31
CA PRO A 135 5.24 12.43 -1.08
C PRO A 135 4.00 11.98 -1.86
N LEU A 136 3.40 12.91 -2.61
CA LEU A 136 2.23 12.63 -3.44
C LEU A 136 2.61 11.77 -4.65
N ILE A 137 1.63 11.02 -5.15
CA ILE A 137 1.71 10.44 -6.49
C ILE A 137 1.32 11.51 -7.51
N PHE A 138 2.23 11.80 -8.44
CA PHE A 138 1.93 12.60 -9.63
C PHE A 138 1.42 11.64 -10.72
N ASN A 139 0.10 11.44 -10.79
CA ASN A 139 -0.45 10.53 -11.79
C ASN A 139 -1.13 11.27 -12.96
N GLU A 140 -0.76 10.91 -14.19
CA GLU A 140 -1.54 11.09 -15.42
C GLU A 140 -2.02 9.73 -16.00
N ALA A 141 -2.00 8.64 -15.24
CA ALA A 141 -2.57 7.36 -15.65
C ALA A 141 -4.01 7.21 -15.13
N GLU A 142 -4.96 7.51 -15.99
CA GLU A 142 -6.35 7.09 -15.88
C GLU A 142 -6.41 5.61 -15.45
N ASP A 143 -7.13 5.32 -14.35
CA ASP A 143 -7.51 3.94 -14.01
C ASP A 143 -8.15 3.34 -15.28
N PRO A 144 -7.70 2.18 -15.82
CA PRO A 144 -8.44 1.55 -16.91
C PRO A 144 -9.81 1.16 -16.34
N SER A 145 -10.80 2.00 -16.63
CA SER A 145 -12.20 1.68 -16.45
C SER A 145 -12.46 0.34 -17.16
N PRO A 146 -13.26 -0.57 -16.59
CA PRO A 146 -13.59 -1.80 -17.29
C PRO A 146 -14.31 -1.41 -18.57
N THR A 147 -13.65 -1.60 -19.72
CA THR A 147 -14.31 -1.57 -21.01
C THR A 147 -15.34 -2.68 -20.99
N THR A 148 -16.61 -2.31 -20.78
CA THR A 148 -17.75 -3.12 -21.17
C THR A 148 -17.57 -3.44 -22.65
N ARG A 149 -17.13 -4.67 -22.94
CA ARG A 149 -17.14 -5.19 -24.29
C ARG A 149 -18.57 -5.64 -24.56
N ALA A 150 -19.33 -4.79 -25.25
CA ALA A 150 -20.61 -5.17 -25.83
C ALA A 150 -20.40 -6.37 -26.77
N SER A 151 -21.25 -7.38 -26.62
CA SER A 151 -21.40 -8.49 -27.56
C SER A 151 -21.80 -7.97 -28.95
N PRO A 152 -21.29 -8.54 -30.05
CA PRO A 152 -21.95 -8.44 -31.33
C PRO A 152 -22.95 -9.60 -31.52
N ASP A 153 -24.02 -9.26 -32.24
CA ASP A 153 -25.06 -10.12 -32.86
C ASP A 153 -24.51 -11.38 -33.54
#